data_AF-A0A6G3X3M4-F1
#
_entry.id   AF-A0A6G3X3M4-F1
#
_cell.length_a   1.000
_cell.length_b   1.000
_cell.length_c   1.000
_cell.angle_alpha   90.00
_cell.angle_beta   90.00
_cell.angle_gamma   90.00
#
_symmetry.space_group_name_H-M   'P 1'
#
loop_
_entity.id
_entity.type
_entity.pdbx_description
1 polymer ?
#
loop_
_entity_poly.entity_id
_entity_poly.type
_entity_poly.pdbx_seq_one_letter_code
_entity_poly.pdbx_strand_id
1 'polypeptide(L)'
;ELREKRGWTQEGLGDRNGYSSTHISSVETGRKLATLRFSRSTDRALGLTGTEASFERELGQIKHGSLLEGFPEFLGYERRAAEIRLYEVGVIPGLLQTPEYARVLADSAVRRQAITADQAQERVALVAERQAAL
;
A
#
# COMPACT_ATOMS: atom_id res chain seq x y z
N GLU A 1 -10.37 10.87 -5.53
CA GLU A 1 -10.94 11.62 -4.39
C GLU A 1 -10.31 13.00 -4.10
N LEU A 2 -9.01 13.14 -3.81
CA LEU A 2 -8.42 14.45 -3.40
C LEU A 2 -8.64 15.59 -4.39
N ARG A 3 -8.52 15.28 -5.69
CA ARG A 3 -8.81 16.20 -6.80
C ARG A 3 -10.28 16.64 -6.82
N GLU A 4 -11.19 15.69 -6.62
CA GLU A 4 -12.65 15.92 -6.65
C GLU A 4 -13.11 16.77 -5.47
N LYS A 5 -12.51 16.57 -4.28
CA LYS A 5 -12.75 17.44 -3.10
C LYS A 5 -12.38 18.90 -3.36
N ARG A 6 -11.50 19.17 -4.33
CA ARG A 6 -11.13 20.53 -4.77
C ARG A 6 -11.92 21.02 -5.99
N GLY A 7 -12.87 20.21 -6.50
CA GLY A 7 -13.63 20.50 -7.71
C GLY A 7 -12.77 20.51 -8.98
N TRP A 8 -11.59 19.89 -8.98
CA TRP A 8 -10.70 19.88 -10.14
C TRP A 8 -11.07 18.76 -11.10
N THR A 9 -10.93 18.99 -12.41
CA THR A 9 -10.98 17.93 -13.43
C THR A 9 -9.62 17.24 -13.56
N GLN A 10 -9.56 16.05 -14.17
CA GLN A 10 -8.28 15.37 -14.45
C GLN A 10 -7.37 16.26 -15.30
N GLU A 11 -7.93 16.97 -16.27
CA GLU A 11 -7.21 17.99 -17.06
C GLU A 11 -6.66 19.10 -16.17
N GLY A 12 -7.48 19.65 -15.25
CA GLY A 12 -7.03 20.69 -14.33
C GLY A 12 -5.91 20.24 -13.38
N LEU A 13 -5.90 18.97 -12.94
CA LEU A 13 -4.75 18.44 -12.20
C LEU A 13 -3.52 18.28 -13.12
N GLY A 14 -3.74 17.90 -14.37
CA GLY A 14 -2.73 17.77 -15.41
C GLY A 14 -1.99 19.07 -15.69
N ASP A 15 -2.73 20.16 -15.82
CA ASP A 15 -2.17 21.51 -16.01
C ASP A 15 -1.25 21.92 -14.85
N ARG A 16 -1.53 21.44 -13.63
CA ARG A 16 -0.77 21.77 -12.42
C ARG A 16 0.45 20.89 -12.22
N ASN A 17 0.39 19.62 -12.62
CA ASN A 17 1.44 18.64 -12.36
C ASN A 17 2.27 18.27 -13.61
N GLY A 18 1.88 18.77 -14.79
CA GLY A 18 2.56 18.59 -16.08
C GLY A 18 2.28 17.27 -16.77
N TYR A 19 1.16 16.60 -16.48
CA TYR A 19 0.76 15.32 -17.09
C TYR A 19 -0.55 15.44 -17.86
N SER A 20 -0.76 14.56 -18.85
CA SER A 20 -2.04 14.51 -19.55
C SER A 20 -3.16 13.96 -18.67
N SER A 21 -4.40 14.37 -18.95
CA SER A 21 -5.59 13.82 -18.30
C SER A 21 -5.67 12.29 -18.42
N THR A 22 -5.26 11.72 -19.56
CA THR A 22 -5.16 10.27 -19.78
C THR A 22 -4.15 9.60 -18.84
N HIS A 23 -2.99 10.24 -18.60
CA HIS A 23 -2.02 9.71 -17.64
C HIS A 23 -2.58 9.73 -16.21
N ILE A 24 -3.22 10.83 -15.82
CA ILE A 24 -3.88 10.95 -14.51
C ILE A 24 -4.94 9.87 -14.36
N SER A 25 -5.81 9.70 -15.35
CA SER A 25 -6.83 8.66 -15.36
C SER A 25 -6.23 7.25 -15.23
N SER A 26 -5.11 6.99 -15.90
CA SER A 26 -4.43 5.68 -15.84
C SER A 26 -3.87 5.38 -14.45
N VAL A 27 -3.40 6.40 -13.73
CA VAL A 27 -2.95 6.27 -12.34
C VAL A 27 -4.14 6.18 -11.39
N GLU A 28 -5.16 7.04 -11.53
CA GLU A 28 -6.38 7.05 -10.69
C GLU A 28 -7.15 5.72 -10.79
N THR A 29 -7.11 5.04 -11.94
CA THR A 29 -7.77 3.73 -12.16
C THR A 29 -6.87 2.52 -11.88
N GLY A 30 -5.64 2.74 -11.42
CA GLY A 30 -4.69 1.66 -11.11
C GLY A 30 -4.10 0.93 -12.33
N ARG A 31 -4.41 1.36 -13.56
CA ARG A 31 -3.84 0.78 -14.79
C ARG A 31 -2.34 1.02 -14.92
N LYS A 32 -1.81 2.07 -14.28
CA LYS A 32 -0.39 2.40 -14.27
C LYS A 32 0.06 2.83 -12.88
N LEU A 33 1.14 2.22 -12.40
CA LEU A 33 1.76 2.64 -11.15
C LEU A 33 2.33 4.07 -11.27
N ALA A 34 2.13 4.86 -10.22
CA ALA A 34 2.70 6.20 -10.13
C ALA A 34 4.25 6.14 -10.19
N THR A 35 4.86 7.09 -10.90
CA THR A 35 6.31 7.28 -10.85
C THR A 35 6.68 8.25 -9.74
N LEU A 36 7.91 8.20 -9.23
CA LEU A 36 8.37 9.14 -8.21
C LEU A 36 8.21 10.61 -8.65
N ARG A 37 8.45 10.90 -9.94
CA ARG A 37 8.23 12.23 -10.52
C ARG A 37 6.77 12.63 -10.48
N PHE A 38 5.86 11.73 -10.85
CA PHE A 38 4.41 11.96 -10.82
C PHE A 38 3.91 12.18 -9.40
N SER A 39 4.34 11.35 -8.45
CA SER A 39 4.00 11.48 -7.03
C SER A 39 4.44 12.83 -6.48
N ARG A 40 5.71 13.22 -6.70
CA ARG A 40 6.25 14.52 -6.26
C ARG A 40 5.54 15.72 -6.90
N SER A 41 5.22 15.67 -8.19
CA SER A 41 4.52 16.78 -8.84
C SER A 41 3.08 16.89 -8.38
N THR A 42 2.41 15.76 -8.13
CA THR A 42 1.05 15.70 -7.59
C THR A 42 1.01 16.16 -6.14
N ASP A 43 1.99 15.80 -5.32
CA ASP A 43 2.14 16.30 -3.95
C ASP A 43 2.30 17.82 -3.93
N ARG A 44 3.11 18.39 -4.82
CA ARG A 44 3.21 19.86 -4.93
C ARG A 44 1.91 20.50 -5.38
N ALA A 45 1.25 19.95 -6.40
CA ALA A 45 -0.02 20.47 -6.90
C ALA A 45 -1.14 20.42 -5.84
N LEU A 46 -1.14 19.37 -5.01
CA LEU A 46 -2.11 19.19 -3.95
C LEU A 46 -1.64 19.75 -2.59
N GLY A 47 -0.43 20.29 -2.48
CA GLY A 47 0.11 20.80 -1.20
C GLY A 47 0.30 19.71 -0.14
N LEU A 48 0.65 18.50 -0.55
CA LEU A 48 0.82 17.31 0.31
C LEU A 48 2.28 16.98 0.60
N THR A 49 3.23 17.77 0.09
CA THR A 49 4.66 17.56 0.29
C THR A 49 4.99 17.42 1.79
N GLY A 50 5.57 16.29 2.17
CA GLY A 50 5.96 16.02 3.56
C GLY A 50 4.80 15.71 4.52
N THR A 51 3.56 15.59 4.01
CA THR A 51 2.41 15.17 4.81
C THR A 51 2.25 13.65 4.81
N GLU A 52 1.47 13.11 5.75
CA GLU A 52 1.16 11.68 5.76
C GLU A 52 0.41 11.20 4.52
N ALA A 53 -0.35 12.11 3.88
CA ALA A 53 -1.09 11.88 2.64
C ALA A 53 -0.25 12.08 1.36
N SER A 54 1.09 12.13 1.48
CA SER A 54 2.00 12.26 0.35
C SER A 54 1.98 11.02 -0.56
N PHE A 55 1.75 11.24 -1.84
CA PHE A 55 1.87 10.22 -2.89
C PHE A 55 3.30 9.70 -3.04
N GLU A 56 4.32 10.50 -2.73
CA GLU A 56 5.73 10.04 -2.72
C GLU A 56 5.95 9.03 -1.60
N ARG A 57 5.43 9.33 -0.40
CA ARG A 57 5.51 8.43 0.75
C ARG A 57 4.75 7.13 0.48
N GLU A 58 3.53 7.23 -0.05
CA GLU A 58 2.72 6.07 -0.43
C GLU A 58 3.42 5.21 -1.50
N LEU A 59 4.01 5.83 -2.52
CA LEU A 59 4.81 5.10 -3.51
C LEU A 59 6.03 4.42 -2.88
N GLY A 60 6.67 5.06 -1.90
CA GLY A 60 7.75 4.47 -1.12
C GLY A 60 7.29 3.23 -0.36
N GLN A 61 6.11 3.29 0.28
CA GLN A 61 5.50 2.14 0.95
C GLN A 61 5.08 1.03 -0.03
N ILE A 62 4.60 1.37 -1.22
CA ILE A 62 4.28 0.34 -2.23
C ILE A 62 5.55 -0.35 -2.74
N LYS A 63 6.64 0.41 -2.94
CA LYS A 63 7.89 -0.12 -3.52
C LYS A 63 8.81 -0.79 -2.51
N HIS A 64 8.79 -0.31 -1.27
CA HIS A 64 9.73 -0.72 -0.22
C HIS A 64 9.02 -1.17 1.06
N GLY A 65 7.70 -1.16 1.08
CA GLY A 65 6.94 -1.65 2.22
C GLY A 65 7.17 -3.12 2.44
N SER A 66 6.88 -3.53 3.66
CA SER A 66 6.91 -4.93 4.09
C SER A 66 6.03 -5.88 3.26
N LEU A 67 5.10 -5.38 2.46
CA LEU A 67 4.05 -6.16 1.82
C LEU A 67 4.33 -6.45 0.35
N LEU A 68 3.80 -7.58 -0.11
CA LEU A 68 3.83 -7.95 -1.51
C LEU A 68 2.94 -6.99 -2.32
N GLU A 69 3.31 -6.78 -3.58
CA GLU A 69 2.47 -6.06 -4.55
C GLU A 69 1.06 -6.68 -4.59
N GLY A 70 0.02 -5.84 -4.58
CA GLY A 70 -1.38 -6.30 -4.56
C GLY A 70 -1.94 -6.65 -3.18
N PHE A 71 -1.11 -6.69 -2.13
CA PHE A 71 -1.59 -7.03 -0.78
C PHE A 71 -2.51 -5.96 -0.17
N PRO A 72 -2.27 -4.64 -0.33
CA PRO A 72 -3.20 -3.63 0.14
C PRO A 72 -4.61 -3.76 -0.49
N GLU A 73 -4.68 -4.06 -1.79
CA GLU A 73 -5.93 -4.32 -2.51
C GLU A 73 -6.61 -5.58 -1.97
N PHE A 74 -5.84 -6.64 -1.72
CA PHE A 74 -6.33 -7.84 -1.06
C PHE A 74 -6.98 -7.54 0.29
N LEU A 75 -6.40 -6.67 1.14
CA LEU A 75 -7.00 -6.27 2.42
C LEU A 75 -8.35 -5.54 2.23
N GLY A 76 -8.55 -4.86 1.10
CA GLY A 76 -9.84 -4.30 0.73
C GLY A 76 -10.90 -5.37 0.43
N TYR A 77 -10.51 -6.44 -0.26
CA TYR A 77 -11.39 -7.59 -0.56
C TYR A 77 -11.63 -8.48 0.67
N GLU A 78 -10.58 -8.76 1.45
CA GLU A 78 -10.63 -9.54 2.69
C GLU A 78 -11.70 -9.01 3.64
N ARG A 79 -11.74 -7.69 3.87
CA ARG A 79 -12.74 -7.04 4.74
C ARG A 79 -14.18 -7.13 4.24
N ARG A 80 -14.40 -7.35 2.94
CA ARG A 80 -15.73 -7.40 2.32
C ARG A 80 -16.19 -8.83 2.03
N ALA A 81 -15.32 -9.81 2.23
CA ALA A 81 -15.61 -11.19 1.91
C ALA A 81 -16.60 -11.78 2.91
N ALA A 82 -17.62 -12.50 2.42
CA ALA A 82 -18.50 -13.28 3.29
C ALA A 82 -17.82 -14.57 3.80
N GLU A 83 -16.86 -15.09 3.04
CA GLU A 83 -16.07 -16.27 3.39
C GLU A 83 -14.69 -16.19 2.71
N ILE A 84 -13.66 -16.64 3.41
CA ILE A 84 -12.30 -16.76 2.89
C ILE A 84 -11.86 -18.22 3.00
N ARG A 85 -11.51 -18.83 1.86
CA ARG A 85 -10.96 -20.19 1.81
C ARG A 85 -9.47 -20.09 1.48
N LEU A 86 -8.63 -20.57 2.39
CA LEU A 86 -7.18 -20.49 2.29
C LEU A 86 -6.58 -21.89 2.23
N TYR A 87 -5.50 -22.02 1.48
CA TYR A 87 -4.64 -23.20 1.48
C TYR A 87 -3.19 -22.75 1.55
N GLU A 88 -2.52 -23.09 2.65
CA GLU A 88 -1.14 -22.74 2.92
C GLU A 88 -0.31 -24.02 3.10
N VAL A 89 0.90 -24.04 2.57
CA VAL A 89 1.81 -25.18 2.72
C VAL A 89 2.84 -24.87 3.80
N GLY A 90 2.72 -25.55 4.94
CA GLY A 90 3.73 -25.53 6.00
C GLY A 90 3.74 -24.28 6.88
N VAL A 91 2.79 -23.36 6.72
CA VAL A 91 2.62 -22.19 7.59
C VAL A 91 1.15 -21.99 7.95
N ILE A 92 0.91 -21.45 9.15
CA ILE A 92 -0.43 -21.06 9.58
C ILE A 92 -0.83 -19.76 8.86
N PRO A 93 -2.07 -19.66 8.30
CA PRO A 93 -2.54 -18.43 7.67
C PRO A 93 -2.46 -17.23 8.61
N GLY A 94 -2.10 -16.05 8.07
CA GLY A 94 -1.82 -14.84 8.85
C GLY A 94 -2.88 -14.50 9.91
N LEU A 95 -4.17 -14.57 9.56
CA LEU A 95 -5.28 -14.27 10.48
C LEU A 95 -5.36 -15.22 11.68
N LEU A 96 -4.76 -16.40 11.59
CA LEU A 96 -4.78 -17.45 12.62
C LEU A 96 -3.43 -17.57 13.36
N GLN A 97 -2.46 -16.69 13.09
CA GLN A 97 -1.17 -16.72 13.75
C GLN A 97 -1.25 -16.08 15.14
N THR A 98 -0.49 -16.59 16.11
CA THR A 98 -0.25 -15.84 17.35
C THR A 98 0.80 -14.75 17.11
N PRO A 99 0.88 -13.71 17.96
CA PRO A 99 1.93 -12.70 17.87
C PRO A 99 3.35 -13.31 17.88
N GLU A 100 3.58 -14.36 18.66
CA GLU A 100 4.86 -15.07 18.74
C GLU A 100 5.17 -15.80 17.42
N TYR A 101 4.17 -16.47 16.84
CA TYR A 101 4.32 -17.18 15.58
C TYR A 101 4.64 -16.22 14.42
N ALA A 102 3.91 -15.11 14.33
CA ALA A 102 4.14 -14.07 13.33
C ALA A 102 5.55 -13.49 13.44
N ARG A 103 6.03 -13.25 14.68
CA ARG A 103 7.39 -12.76 14.95
C ARG A 103 8.45 -13.76 14.49
N VAL A 104 8.32 -15.04 14.85
CA VAL A 104 9.29 -16.08 14.44
C VAL A 104 9.38 -16.20 12.91
N LEU A 105 8.26 -16.10 12.19
CA LEU A 105 8.25 -16.11 10.73
C LEU A 105 8.95 -14.86 10.15
N ALA A 106 8.64 -13.68 10.67
CA ALA A 106 9.22 -12.42 10.21
C ALA A 106 10.74 -12.40 10.45
N ASP A 107 11.20 -12.78 11.66
CA ASP A 107 12.62 -12.88 12.02
C ASP A 107 13.35 -13.90 11.15
N SER A 108 12.70 -15.01 10.81
CA SER A 108 13.25 -16.02 9.89
C SER A 108 13.43 -15.47 8.47
N ALA A 109 12.61 -14.52 8.03
CA ALA A 109 12.78 -13.85 6.75
C ALA A 109 13.94 -12.84 6.79
N VAL A 110 14.14 -12.14 7.91
CA VAL A 110 15.30 -11.25 8.13
C VAL A 110 16.60 -12.04 8.11
N ARG A 111 16.66 -13.19 8.81
CA ARG A 111 17.85 -14.08 8.80
C ARG A 111 18.23 -14.56 7.41
N ARG A 112 17.24 -14.76 6.54
CA ARG A 112 17.43 -15.14 5.13
C ARG A 112 17.71 -13.95 4.20
N GLN A 113 17.83 -12.73 4.76
CA GLN A 113 18.02 -11.48 4.03
C GLN A 113 16.93 -11.21 2.99
N ALA A 114 15.72 -11.76 3.19
CA ALA A 114 14.60 -11.54 2.30
C ALA A 114 13.86 -10.22 2.58
N ILE A 115 13.99 -9.71 3.80
CA ILE A 115 13.42 -8.42 4.27
C ILE A 115 14.34 -7.78 5.30
N THR A 116 14.15 -6.48 5.55
CA THR A 116 14.81 -5.74 6.64
C THR A 116 14.12 -5.99 7.99
N ALA A 117 14.79 -5.62 9.09
CA ALA A 117 14.22 -5.69 10.43
C ALA A 117 12.97 -4.78 10.58
N ASP A 118 13.01 -3.58 9.99
CA ASP A 118 11.87 -2.67 10.00
C ASP A 118 10.66 -3.27 9.26
N GLN A 119 10.89 -3.88 8.09
CA GLN A 119 9.85 -4.59 7.36
C GLN A 119 9.30 -5.78 8.15
N ALA A 120 10.12 -6.48 8.93
CA ALA A 120 9.65 -7.56 9.78
C ALA A 120 8.71 -7.06 10.89
N GLN A 121 9.05 -5.94 11.53
CA GLN A 121 8.18 -5.30 12.52
C GLN A 121 6.85 -4.86 11.91
N GLU A 122 6.87 -4.25 10.73
CA GLU A 122 5.66 -3.88 9.99
C GLU A 122 4.78 -5.09 9.66
N ARG A 123 5.36 -6.23 9.22
CA ARG A 123 4.57 -7.45 8.95
C ARG A 123 3.86 -7.96 10.20
N VAL A 124 4.55 -7.97 11.33
CA VAL A 124 3.97 -8.42 12.61
C VAL A 124 2.85 -7.48 13.05
N ALA A 125 3.06 -6.17 12.95
CA ALA A 125 2.04 -5.17 13.27
C ALA A 125 0.79 -5.35 12.38
N LEU A 126 0.99 -5.57 11.08
CA LEU A 126 -0.12 -5.78 10.15
C LEU A 126 -0.93 -7.03 10.45
N VAL A 127 -0.29 -8.13 10.88
CA VAL A 127 -1.04 -9.33 11.31
C VAL A 127 -1.97 -8.99 12.47
N ALA A 128 -1.49 -8.23 13.46
CA ALA A 128 -2.31 -7.82 14.60
C ALA A 128 -3.44 -6.86 14.17
N GLU A 129 -3.17 -5.89 13.29
CA GLU A 129 -4.20 -4.99 12.75
C GLU A 129 -5.30 -5.76 12.00
N ARG A 130 -4.92 -6.75 11.19
CA ARG A 130 -5.87 -7.60 10.45
C ARG A 130 -6.75 -8.43 11.39
N GLN A 131 -6.18 -8.96 12.46
CA GLN A 131 -6.91 -9.74 13.46
C GLN A 131 -7.89 -8.90 14.27
N ALA A 132 -7.54 -7.63 14.58
CA ALA A 132 -8.41 -6.72 15.30
C ALA A 132 -9.60 -6.21 14.48
N ALA A 133 -9.56 -6.36 13.14
CA ALA A 133 -10.61 -5.95 12.23
C ALA A 133 -11.67 -7.04 11.95
N LEU A 134 -11.50 -8.24 12.54
CA LEU A 134 -12.47 -9.35 12.51
C LEU A 134 -13.40 -9.29 13.72
#